data_AF-A0A0F8Z8K5-F1
#
_entry.id   AF-A0A0F8Z8K5-F1
#
_cell.length_a   1.000
_cell.length_b   1.000
_cell.length_c   1.000
_cell.angle_alpha   90.00
_cell.angle_beta   90.00
_cell.angle_gamma   90.00
#
_symmetry.space_group_name_H-M   'P 1'
#
loop_
_entity.id
_entity.type
_entity.pdbx_description
1 polymer ?
#
loop_
_entity_poly.entity_id
_entity_poly.type
_entity_poly.pdbx_seq_one_letter_code
_entity_poly.pdbx_strand_id
1 'polypeptide(L)'
;NLPPAKIYLGDCGSMMIGLTLAVLAMLVSMETTSTVNVSVASMLLFVPILDTTLAIVRRSLGGRRLMDADRGHIHHRLLDRGFSIWQTLLLLGGFCLVTGAIACLAAVTKMELTAWVLLAALTVLAVNRRLLAHEEWKLTKELVAKAATRLLPGTFSAGDVVNLRISTSTTATTLANAVADEVTPKTEPGHDDTGVVAEPDKKAA
;
A
#
# COMPACT_ATOMS: atom_id res chain seq x y z
N ASN A 1 -19.60 11.03 -14.82
CA ASN A 1 -20.26 9.76 -14.46
C ASN A 1 -20.10 9.55 -12.95
N LEU A 2 -20.92 10.21 -12.15
CA LEU A 2 -20.84 10.12 -10.68
C LEU A 2 -21.50 8.83 -10.18
N PRO A 3 -21.10 8.29 -9.01
CA PRO A 3 -21.77 7.15 -8.41
C PRO A 3 -23.24 7.49 -8.06
N PRO A 4 -24.22 6.60 -8.31
CA PRO A 4 -24.12 5.34 -9.05
C PRO A 4 -23.97 5.57 -10.56
N ALA A 5 -23.03 4.86 -11.20
CA ALA A 5 -22.71 5.02 -12.61
C ALA A 5 -23.90 4.65 -13.51
N LYS A 6 -24.26 5.54 -14.44
CA LYS A 6 -25.40 5.35 -15.36
C LYS A 6 -24.98 4.76 -16.71
N ILE A 7 -23.74 5.04 -17.12
CA ILE A 7 -23.18 4.66 -18.42
C ILE A 7 -21.72 4.27 -18.18
N TYR A 8 -21.24 3.20 -18.84
CA TYR A 8 -19.84 2.82 -18.83
C TYR A 8 -19.10 3.48 -19.99
N LEU A 9 -17.85 3.89 -19.76
CA LEU A 9 -17.03 4.57 -20.77
C LEU A 9 -16.68 3.65 -21.96
N GLY A 10 -16.58 2.34 -21.69
CA GLY A 10 -16.15 1.33 -22.67
C GLY A 10 -14.67 1.46 -23.05
N ASP A 11 -14.17 0.47 -23.78
CA ASP A 11 -12.76 0.44 -24.20
C ASP A 11 -12.45 1.56 -25.19
N CYS A 12 -13.32 1.80 -26.17
CA CYS A 12 -13.17 2.88 -27.15
C CYS A 12 -13.02 4.25 -26.50
N GLY A 13 -13.84 4.57 -25.49
CA GLY A 13 -13.77 5.85 -24.79
C GLY A 13 -12.49 6.00 -23.98
N SER A 14 -12.07 4.95 -23.27
CA SER A 14 -10.83 4.97 -22.48
C SER A 14 -9.58 5.12 -23.36
N MET A 15 -9.52 4.41 -24.49
CA MET A 15 -8.40 4.49 -25.45
C MET A 15 -8.33 5.87 -26.11
N MET A 16 -9.47 6.45 -26.48
CA MET A 16 -9.51 7.80 -27.05
C MET A 16 -8.97 8.84 -26.05
N ILE A 17 -9.40 8.80 -24.79
CA ILE A 17 -8.91 9.72 -23.74
C ILE A 17 -7.40 9.54 -23.52
N GLY A 18 -6.93 8.28 -23.47
CA GLY A 18 -5.50 7.98 -23.36
C GLY A 18 -4.69 8.55 -24.52
N LEU A 19 -5.16 8.38 -25.75
CA LEU A 19 -4.53 8.94 -26.95
C LEU A 19 -4.49 10.48 -26.90
N THR A 20 -5.59 11.13 -26.54
CA THR A 20 -5.65 12.59 -26.42
C THR A 20 -4.65 13.11 -25.38
N LEU A 21 -4.58 12.47 -24.20
CA LEU A 21 -3.60 12.83 -23.17
C LEU A 21 -2.15 12.65 -23.64
N ALA A 22 -1.86 11.57 -24.38
CA ALA A 22 -0.53 11.32 -24.93
C ALA A 22 -0.12 12.40 -25.96
N VAL A 23 -1.03 12.78 -26.87
CA VAL A 23 -0.79 13.85 -27.84
C VAL A 23 -0.57 15.18 -27.15
N LEU A 24 -1.38 15.52 -26.14
CA LEU A 24 -1.20 16.76 -25.37
C LEU A 24 0.16 16.79 -24.63
N ALA A 25 0.55 15.69 -24.00
CA ALA A 25 1.85 15.58 -23.34
C ALA A 25 3.02 15.72 -24.33
N MET A 26 2.89 15.15 -25.53
CA MET A 26 3.88 15.29 -26.61
C MET A 26 3.98 16.75 -27.06
N LEU A 27 2.85 17.43 -27.30
CA LEU A 27 2.84 18.85 -27.72
C LEU A 27 3.53 19.75 -26.70
N VAL A 28 3.24 19.57 -25.41
CA VAL A 28 3.89 20.31 -24.32
C VAL A 28 5.41 20.09 -24.36
N SER A 29 5.84 18.85 -24.55
CA SER A 29 7.27 18.48 -24.55
C SER A 29 8.08 19.05 -25.72
N MET A 30 7.44 19.42 -26.83
CA MET A 30 8.10 19.90 -28.05
C MET A 30 8.40 21.41 -28.05
N GLU A 31 7.90 22.17 -27.10
CA GLU A 31 8.21 23.61 -27.00
C GLU A 31 9.64 23.89 -26.52
N THR A 32 10.17 25.06 -26.90
CA THR A 32 11.59 25.47 -26.79
C THR A 32 12.15 25.54 -25.36
N THR A 33 11.31 25.47 -24.32
CA THR A 33 11.73 25.31 -22.92
C THR A 33 11.72 23.83 -22.52
N SER A 34 12.47 23.02 -23.27
CA SER A 34 12.25 21.58 -23.39
C SER A 34 12.33 20.81 -22.06
N THR A 35 13.20 21.19 -21.11
CA THR A 35 13.37 20.49 -19.83
C THR A 35 12.20 20.70 -18.85
N VAL A 36 11.70 21.94 -18.75
CA VAL A 36 10.60 22.29 -17.84
C VAL A 36 9.32 21.63 -18.33
N ASN A 37 9.09 21.66 -19.64
CA ASN A 37 7.85 21.18 -20.21
C ASN A 37 7.71 19.65 -20.12
N VAL A 38 8.80 18.90 -20.34
CA VAL A 38 8.84 17.45 -20.12
C VAL A 38 8.58 17.12 -18.65
N SER A 39 9.15 17.89 -17.73
CA SER A 39 8.91 17.71 -16.29
C SER A 39 7.44 17.95 -15.93
N VAL A 40 6.83 19.02 -16.43
CA VAL A 40 5.41 19.36 -16.19
C VAL A 40 4.49 18.28 -16.76
N ALA A 41 4.71 17.81 -17.99
CA ALA A 41 3.95 16.72 -18.59
C ALA A 41 4.05 15.42 -17.77
N SER A 42 5.25 15.10 -17.28
CA SER A 42 5.50 13.92 -16.43
C SER A 42 4.78 14.02 -15.09
N MET A 43 4.78 15.21 -14.46
CA MET A 43 4.06 15.46 -13.20
C MET A 43 2.53 15.36 -13.37
N LEU A 44 2.00 15.84 -14.50
CA LEU A 44 0.57 15.78 -14.80
C LEU A 44 0.09 14.33 -15.01
N LEU A 45 0.90 13.52 -15.69
CA LEU A 45 0.64 12.09 -15.93
C LEU A 45 1.13 11.18 -14.81
N PHE A 46 1.60 11.75 -13.69
CA PHE A 46 2.22 10.98 -12.62
C PHE A 46 1.30 9.88 -12.06
N VAL A 47 0.01 10.18 -11.83
CA VAL A 47 -0.96 9.22 -11.26
C VAL A 47 -1.19 8.00 -12.16
N PRO A 48 -1.56 8.14 -13.45
CA PRO A 48 -1.74 6.99 -14.34
C PRO A 48 -0.41 6.24 -14.61
N ILE A 49 0.72 6.95 -14.69
CA ILE A 49 2.05 6.31 -14.83
C ILE A 49 2.34 5.47 -13.58
N LEU A 50 2.10 6.00 -12.38
CA LEU A 50 2.34 5.29 -11.14
C LEU A 50 1.45 4.04 -11.02
N ASP A 51 0.15 4.15 -11.30
CA ASP A 51 -0.80 3.03 -11.19
C ASP A 51 -0.43 1.88 -12.15
N THR A 52 -0.07 2.20 -13.39
CA THR A 52 0.38 1.22 -14.39
C THR A 52 1.74 0.63 -14.04
N THR A 53 2.70 1.45 -13.61
CA THR A 53 4.04 0.98 -13.18
C THR A 53 3.93 0.04 -11.99
N LEU A 54 3.12 0.39 -10.97
CA LEU A 54 2.87 -0.49 -9.83
C LEU A 54 2.21 -1.81 -10.26
N ALA A 55 1.28 -1.77 -11.21
CA ALA A 55 0.66 -2.98 -11.74
C ALA A 55 1.64 -3.86 -12.54
N ILE A 56 2.60 -3.27 -13.26
CA ILE A 56 3.65 -4.00 -13.99
C ILE A 56 4.63 -4.63 -13.00
N VAL A 57 5.12 -3.85 -12.03
CA VAL A 57 6.06 -4.31 -11.00
C VAL A 57 5.45 -5.45 -10.19
N ARG A 58 4.20 -5.32 -9.73
CA ARG A 58 3.46 -6.37 -9.02
C ARG A 58 3.44 -7.69 -9.79
N ARG A 59 3.09 -7.65 -11.08
CA ARG A 59 2.97 -8.84 -11.93
C ARG A 59 4.33 -9.50 -12.14
N SER A 60 5.36 -8.69 -12.42
CA SER A 60 6.73 -9.15 -12.61
C SER A 60 7.26 -9.87 -11.36
N LEU A 61 7.10 -9.26 -10.18
CA LEU A 61 7.55 -9.84 -8.90
C LEU A 61 6.73 -11.08 -8.49
N GLY A 62 5.46 -11.16 -8.88
CA GLY A 62 4.59 -12.31 -8.64
C GLY A 62 4.76 -13.46 -9.65
N GLY A 63 5.68 -13.36 -10.62
CA GLY A 63 5.90 -14.37 -11.66
C GLY A 63 4.71 -14.58 -12.60
N ARG A 64 3.76 -13.63 -12.66
CA ARG A 64 2.57 -13.69 -13.52
C ARG A 64 2.85 -13.04 -14.87
N ARG A 65 2.10 -13.41 -15.91
CA ARG A 65 2.29 -12.79 -17.23
C ARG A 65 1.83 -11.34 -17.16
N LEU A 66 2.54 -10.45 -17.87
CA LEU A 66 2.23 -9.02 -17.89
C LEU A 66 0.81 -8.70 -18.37
N MET A 67 0.25 -9.56 -19.23
CA MET A 67 -1.08 -9.42 -19.82
C MET A 67 -2.21 -10.06 -18.99
N ASP A 68 -1.90 -10.66 -17.84
CA ASP A 68 -2.94 -11.26 -17.01
C ASP A 68 -3.80 -10.18 -16.33
N ALA A 69 -5.11 -10.44 -16.26
CA ALA A 69 -6.09 -9.56 -15.63
C ALA A 69 -5.75 -9.35 -14.14
N ASP A 70 -5.70 -8.09 -13.71
CA ASP A 70 -5.30 -7.71 -12.36
C ASP A 70 -6.33 -6.76 -11.75
N ARG A 71 -6.75 -7.07 -10.52
CA ARG A 71 -7.66 -6.25 -9.71
C ARG A 71 -6.92 -5.32 -8.73
N GLY A 72 -5.60 -5.27 -8.77
CA GLY A 72 -4.78 -4.52 -7.81
C GLY A 72 -4.59 -3.03 -8.10
N HIS A 73 -5.38 -2.40 -8.99
CA HIS A 73 -5.31 -0.96 -9.21
C HIS A 73 -5.67 -0.20 -7.92
N ILE A 74 -5.13 1.02 -7.78
CA ILE A 74 -5.22 1.81 -6.54
C ILE A 74 -6.66 1.91 -6.03
N HIS A 75 -7.63 2.17 -6.92
CA HIS A 75 -9.03 2.36 -6.54
C HIS A 75 -9.68 1.08 -5.97
N HIS A 76 -9.42 -0.10 -6.55
CA HIS A 76 -9.91 -1.36 -6.00
C HIS A 76 -9.32 -1.63 -4.62
N ARG A 77 -8.04 -1.34 -4.41
CA ARG A 77 -7.39 -1.49 -3.11
C ARG A 77 -7.95 -0.57 -2.04
N LEU A 78 -8.37 0.63 -2.39
CA LEU A 78 -9.05 1.52 -1.45
C LEU A 78 -10.41 0.93 -1.07
N LEU A 79 -11.17 0.41 -2.03
CA LEU A 79 -12.45 -0.25 -1.75
C LEU A 79 -12.28 -1.50 -0.86
N ASP A 80 -11.29 -2.34 -1.13
CA ASP A 80 -10.99 -3.54 -0.34
C ASP A 80 -10.59 -3.23 1.12
N ARG A 81 -10.10 -2.00 1.37
CA ARG A 81 -9.79 -1.51 2.73
C ARG A 81 -11.00 -0.92 3.47
N GLY A 82 -12.18 -0.96 2.85
CA GLY A 82 -13.42 -0.44 3.45
C GLY A 82 -13.68 1.04 3.18
N PHE A 83 -12.93 1.70 2.28
CA PHE A 83 -13.29 3.04 1.83
C PHE A 83 -14.56 3.00 0.99
N SER A 84 -15.41 4.01 1.13
CA SER A 84 -16.55 4.16 0.25
C SER A 84 -16.11 4.56 -1.16
N ILE A 85 -16.97 4.30 -2.16
CA ILE A 85 -16.73 4.71 -3.55
C ILE A 85 -16.49 6.23 -3.64
N TRP A 86 -17.24 7.02 -2.87
CA TRP A 86 -17.09 8.47 -2.81
C TRP A 86 -15.76 8.90 -2.18
N GLN A 87 -15.34 8.25 -1.09
CA GLN A 87 -14.05 8.54 -0.47
C GLN A 87 -12.90 8.20 -1.41
N THR A 88 -12.99 7.07 -2.12
CA THR A 88 -11.98 6.65 -3.11
C THR A 88 -11.89 7.67 -4.25
N LEU A 89 -13.03 8.14 -4.77
CA LEU A 89 -13.08 9.15 -5.82
C LEU A 89 -12.47 10.49 -5.36
N LEU A 90 -12.82 10.95 -4.16
CA LEU A 90 -12.29 12.20 -3.60
C LEU A 90 -10.80 12.12 -3.32
N LEU A 91 -10.31 10.98 -2.81
CA LEU A 91 -8.89 10.77 -2.56
C LEU A 91 -8.09 10.75 -3.87
N LEU A 92 -8.53 9.97 -4.86
CA LEU A 92 -7.82 9.85 -6.13
C LEU A 92 -7.91 11.15 -6.94
N GLY A 93 -9.09 11.77 -7.00
CA GLY A 93 -9.29 13.06 -7.65
C GLY A 93 -8.51 14.19 -6.96
N GLY A 94 -8.50 14.21 -5.62
CA GLY A 94 -7.69 15.14 -4.83
C GLY A 94 -6.20 14.96 -5.09
N PHE A 95 -5.71 13.72 -5.20
CA PHE A 95 -4.32 13.45 -5.55
C PHE A 95 -3.97 13.98 -6.94
N CYS A 96 -4.81 13.73 -7.95
CA CYS A 96 -4.64 14.28 -9.30
C CYS A 96 -4.65 15.82 -9.32
N LEU A 97 -5.51 16.45 -8.52
CA LEU A 97 -5.56 17.91 -8.40
C LEU A 97 -4.29 18.48 -7.77
N VAL A 98 -3.77 17.85 -6.71
CA VAL A 98 -2.53 18.29 -6.06
C VAL A 98 -1.34 18.12 -7.00
N THR A 99 -1.21 16.99 -7.69
CA THR A 99 -0.11 16.79 -8.66
C THR A 99 -0.22 17.77 -9.83
N GLY A 100 -1.43 18.05 -10.31
CA GLY A 100 -1.68 19.07 -11.33
C GLY A 100 -1.34 20.49 -10.85
N ALA A 101 -1.63 20.82 -9.59
CA ALA A 101 -1.28 22.11 -8.99
C ALA A 101 0.24 22.28 -8.84
N ILE A 102 0.96 21.22 -8.44
CA ILE A 102 2.43 21.21 -8.40
C ILE A 102 2.99 21.41 -9.81
N ALA A 103 2.45 20.73 -10.81
CA ALA A 103 2.87 20.89 -12.20
C ALA A 103 2.63 22.32 -12.73
N CYS A 104 1.49 22.92 -12.41
CA CYS A 104 1.17 24.30 -12.77
C CYS A 104 2.13 25.30 -12.08
N LEU A 105 2.39 25.11 -10.79
CA LEU A 105 3.35 25.94 -10.05
C LEU A 105 4.75 25.84 -10.64
N ALA A 106 5.18 24.64 -11.04
CA ALA A 106 6.46 24.42 -11.71
C ALA A 106 6.54 25.19 -13.04
N ALA A 107 5.45 25.19 -13.82
CA ALA A 107 5.38 25.90 -15.09
C ALA A 107 5.47 27.43 -14.93
N VAL A 108 4.84 28.00 -13.89
CA VAL A 108 4.84 29.45 -13.65
C VAL A 108 6.16 29.92 -13.02
N THR A 109 6.65 29.21 -12.01
CA THR A 109 7.83 29.64 -11.23
C THR A 109 9.16 29.23 -11.87
N LYS A 110 9.14 28.26 -12.79
CA LYS A 110 10.33 27.63 -13.40
C LYS A 110 11.28 26.99 -12.38
N MET A 111 10.81 26.74 -11.15
CA MET A 111 11.59 26.06 -10.10
C MET A 111 11.36 24.55 -10.17
N GLU A 112 12.05 23.87 -11.09
CA GLU A 112 11.85 22.42 -11.31
C GLU A 112 12.19 21.59 -10.07
N LEU A 113 13.31 21.90 -9.40
CA LEU A 113 13.78 21.13 -8.25
C LEU A 113 12.77 21.13 -7.10
N THR A 114 12.16 22.29 -6.81
CA THR A 114 11.19 22.39 -5.72
C THR A 114 9.93 21.59 -6.04
N ALA A 115 9.48 21.62 -7.29
CA ALA A 115 8.33 20.83 -7.73
C ALA A 115 8.58 19.31 -7.63
N TRP A 116 9.76 18.83 -8.04
CA TRP A 116 10.13 17.42 -7.88
C TRP A 116 10.25 17.01 -6.41
N VAL A 117 10.81 17.87 -5.55
CA VAL A 117 10.88 17.62 -4.10
C VAL A 117 9.47 17.56 -3.48
N LEU A 118 8.56 18.45 -3.87
CA LEU A 118 7.17 18.43 -3.40
C LEU A 118 6.44 17.16 -3.87
N LEU A 119 6.62 16.75 -5.12
CA LEU A 119 6.05 15.51 -5.63
C LEU A 119 6.61 14.29 -4.89
N ALA A 120 7.92 14.24 -4.65
CA ALA A 120 8.56 13.18 -3.87
C ALA A 120 8.04 13.14 -2.43
N ALA A 121 7.92 14.29 -1.76
CA ALA A 121 7.34 14.37 -0.41
C ALA A 121 5.88 13.89 -0.38
N LEU A 122 5.07 14.28 -1.37
CA LEU A 122 3.67 13.86 -1.49
C LEU A 122 3.55 12.35 -1.68
N THR A 123 4.38 11.76 -2.54
CA THR A 123 4.38 10.32 -2.80
C THR A 123 4.82 9.52 -1.58
N VAL A 124 5.88 9.96 -0.88
CA VAL A 124 6.34 9.35 0.38
C VAL A 124 5.23 9.42 1.44
N LEU A 125 4.56 10.56 1.58
CA LEU A 125 3.45 10.72 2.52
C LEU A 125 2.29 9.77 2.17
N ALA A 126 1.93 9.68 0.88
CA ALA A 126 0.86 8.79 0.43
C ALA A 126 1.19 7.30 0.64
N VAL A 127 2.45 6.91 0.45
CA VAL A 127 2.95 5.56 0.77
C VAL A 127 2.92 5.31 2.28
N ASN A 128 3.40 6.26 3.10
CA ASN A 128 3.43 6.14 4.56
C ASN A 128 2.02 6.04 5.17
N ARG A 129 1.07 6.84 4.65
CA ARG A 129 -0.36 6.75 4.97
C ARG A 129 -1.02 5.46 4.47
N ARG A 130 -0.24 4.54 3.87
CA ARG A 130 -0.66 3.23 3.34
C ARG A 130 -1.70 3.32 2.22
N LEU A 131 -1.84 4.48 1.58
CA LEU A 131 -2.83 4.70 0.53
C LEU A 131 -2.46 3.91 -0.73
N LEU A 132 -1.18 3.93 -1.14
CA LEU A 132 -0.77 3.47 -2.47
C LEU A 132 -0.20 2.04 -2.54
N ALA A 133 0.46 1.50 -1.50
CA ALA A 133 1.34 0.32 -1.73
C ALA A 133 1.70 -0.57 -0.53
N HIS A 134 0.82 -0.77 0.46
CA HIS A 134 1.20 -1.53 1.67
C HIS A 134 1.66 -2.99 1.43
N GLU A 135 1.02 -3.71 0.50
CA GLU A 135 1.32 -5.13 0.19
C GLU A 135 2.54 -5.27 -0.75
N GLU A 136 2.65 -4.38 -1.73
CA GLU A 136 3.76 -4.32 -2.70
C GLU A 136 5.10 -4.04 -2.04
N TRP A 137 5.09 -3.14 -1.03
CA TRP A 137 6.28 -2.73 -0.30
C TRP A 137 6.87 -3.88 0.51
N LYS A 138 6.06 -4.86 0.93
CA LYS A 138 6.57 -6.09 1.56
C LYS A 138 7.29 -6.97 0.54
N LEU A 139 6.68 -7.17 -0.63
CA LEU A 139 7.25 -7.97 -1.72
C LEU A 139 8.53 -7.36 -2.32
N THR A 140 8.54 -6.05 -2.55
CA THR A 140 9.74 -5.34 -3.01
C THR A 140 10.85 -5.35 -1.97
N LYS A 141 10.55 -5.18 -0.68
CA LYS A 141 11.56 -5.33 0.39
C LYS A 141 12.11 -6.75 0.47
N GLU A 142 11.26 -7.78 0.36
CA GLU A 142 11.72 -9.17 0.33
C GLU A 142 12.58 -9.50 -0.90
N LEU A 143 12.24 -8.94 -2.06
CA LEU A 143 12.96 -9.18 -3.30
C LEU A 143 14.26 -8.37 -3.38
N VAL A 144 14.27 -7.12 -2.89
CA VAL A 144 15.50 -6.34 -2.70
C VAL A 144 16.40 -7.00 -1.66
N ALA A 145 15.85 -7.52 -0.55
CA ALA A 145 16.62 -8.27 0.43
C ALA A 145 17.21 -9.56 -0.19
N LYS A 146 16.42 -10.32 -0.96
CA LYS A 146 16.90 -11.51 -1.68
C LYS A 146 17.93 -11.18 -2.76
N ALA A 147 17.77 -10.07 -3.48
CA ALA A 147 18.72 -9.61 -4.49
C ALA A 147 20.02 -9.10 -3.84
N ALA A 148 19.94 -8.38 -2.73
CA ALA A 148 21.08 -7.93 -1.93
C ALA A 148 21.89 -9.12 -1.41
N THR A 149 21.23 -10.19 -0.94
CA THR A 149 21.90 -11.44 -0.53
C THR A 149 22.53 -12.21 -1.69
N ARG A 150 22.07 -12.00 -2.93
CA ARG A 150 22.64 -12.64 -4.14
C ARG A 150 23.79 -11.84 -4.76
N LEU A 151 23.81 -10.52 -4.60
CA LEU A 151 24.79 -9.63 -5.21
C LEU A 151 26.00 -9.32 -4.31
N LEU A 152 25.88 -9.50 -2.99
CA LEU A 152 26.99 -9.34 -2.04
C LEU A 152 27.22 -10.63 -1.24
N PRO A 153 27.79 -11.69 -1.84
CA PRO A 153 28.18 -12.87 -1.10
C PRO A 153 29.42 -12.54 -0.23
N GLY A 154 29.20 -12.12 1.02
CA GLY A 154 30.30 -11.97 1.99
C GLY A 154 30.11 -10.97 3.12
N THR A 155 29.09 -10.12 3.13
CA THR A 155 28.90 -9.12 4.21
C THR A 155 27.73 -9.38 5.15
N PHE A 156 26.86 -10.34 4.84
CA PHE A 156 25.76 -10.74 5.73
C PHE A 156 25.92 -12.21 6.12
N SER A 157 26.25 -12.42 7.39
CA SER A 157 26.32 -13.75 8.00
C SER A 157 24.92 -14.36 8.05
N ALA A 158 24.81 -15.67 7.83
CA ALA A 158 23.55 -16.42 7.84
C ALA A 158 22.72 -16.22 9.14
N GLY A 159 23.35 -15.77 10.23
CA GLY A 159 22.68 -15.41 11.48
C GLY A 159 21.81 -14.13 11.41
N ASP A 160 22.16 -13.16 10.56
CA ASP A 160 21.43 -11.88 10.50
C ASP A 160 20.09 -12.00 9.75
N VAL A 161 20.04 -12.92 8.77
CA VAL A 161 18.83 -13.25 8.01
C VAL A 161 17.85 -14.07 8.87
N VAL A 162 18.36 -14.91 9.79
CA VAL A 162 17.54 -15.67 10.73
C VAL A 162 16.92 -14.76 11.79
N ASN A 163 17.65 -13.75 12.29
CA ASN A 163 17.09 -12.76 13.23
C ASN A 163 15.97 -11.90 12.61
N LEU A 164 16.04 -11.62 11.31
CA LEU A 164 14.97 -10.95 10.55
C LEU A 164 13.71 -11.83 10.40
N ARG A 165 13.87 -13.15 10.38
CA ARG A 165 12.77 -14.14 10.33
C ARG A 165 12.15 -14.38 11.72
N ILE A 166 12.92 -14.22 12.79
CA ILE A 166 12.47 -14.51 14.16
C ILE A 166 11.79 -13.29 14.81
N SER A 167 12.18 -12.05 14.48
CA SER A 167 11.58 -10.84 15.08
C SER A 167 10.08 -10.65 14.74
N THR A 168 9.61 -11.20 13.62
CA THR A 168 8.18 -11.20 13.25
C THR A 168 7.39 -12.37 13.85
N SER A 169 8.05 -13.43 14.32
CA SER A 169 7.38 -14.56 14.99
C SER A 169 7.38 -14.44 16.51
N THR A 170 8.38 -13.75 17.09
CA THR A 170 8.51 -13.62 18.55
C THR A 170 7.48 -12.63 19.09
N THR A 171 7.17 -11.54 18.38
CA THR A 171 6.10 -10.62 18.80
C THR A 171 4.70 -11.25 18.70
N ALA A 172 4.46 -12.21 17.79
CA ALA A 172 3.20 -12.93 17.74
C ALA A 172 3.09 -14.03 18.81
N THR A 173 4.19 -14.72 19.12
CA THR A 173 4.20 -15.82 20.10
C THR A 173 4.28 -15.32 21.54
N THR A 174 5.01 -14.24 21.81
CA THR A 174 5.06 -13.60 23.14
C THR A 174 3.74 -12.89 23.47
N LEU A 175 3.06 -12.28 22.48
CA LEU A 175 1.72 -11.70 22.71
C LEU A 175 0.64 -12.78 22.84
N ALA A 176 0.75 -13.90 22.12
CA ALA A 176 -0.16 -15.03 22.28
C ALA A 176 0.01 -15.74 23.63
N ASN A 177 1.25 -15.91 24.12
CA ASN A 177 1.51 -16.52 25.43
C ASN A 177 1.21 -15.54 26.59
N ALA A 178 1.45 -14.23 26.42
CA ALA A 178 1.06 -13.22 27.42
C ALA A 178 -0.47 -13.10 27.57
N VAL A 179 -1.23 -13.29 26.49
CA VAL A 179 -2.70 -13.32 26.54
C VAL A 179 -3.24 -14.66 27.05
N ALA A 180 -2.51 -15.77 26.88
CA ALA A 180 -2.90 -17.08 27.43
C ALA A 180 -2.69 -17.18 28.95
N ASP A 181 -1.66 -16.53 29.50
CA ASP A 181 -1.39 -16.53 30.94
C ASP A 181 -2.36 -15.67 31.77
N GLU A 182 -3.06 -14.71 31.15
CA GLU A 182 -4.04 -13.84 31.84
C GLU A 182 -5.45 -14.47 31.93
N VAL A 183 -5.71 -15.58 31.21
CA VAL A 183 -7.03 -16.24 31.13
C VAL A 183 -7.13 -17.52 31.98
N THR A 184 -6.08 -17.91 32.71
CA THR A 184 -6.17 -19.02 33.67
C THR A 184 -6.36 -18.50 35.10
N PRO A 185 -7.47 -18.85 35.79
CA PRO A 185 -7.65 -18.46 37.18
C PRO A 185 -6.62 -19.21 38.04
N LYS A 186 -5.77 -18.45 38.75
CA LYS A 186 -4.86 -18.97 39.77
C LYS A 186 -5.64 -19.82 40.77
N THR A 187 -5.40 -21.12 40.78
CA THR A 187 -5.74 -22.00 41.90
C THR A 187 -4.48 -22.14 42.74
N GLU A 188 -4.46 -21.48 43.89
CA GLU A 188 -3.39 -21.65 44.89
C GLU A 188 -3.56 -22.99 45.63
N PRO A 189 -2.46 -23.67 46.00
CA PRO A 189 -2.55 -24.94 46.71
C PRO A 189 -2.41 -24.78 48.23
N GLY A 190 -3.33 -25.44 48.96
CA GLY A 190 -3.08 -26.08 50.25
C GLY A 190 -3.20 -25.22 51.51
N HIS A 191 -4.07 -25.63 52.44
CA HIS A 191 -3.73 -26.30 53.71
C HIS A 191 -4.99 -26.45 54.58
N ASP A 192 -4.95 -27.44 55.49
CA ASP A 192 -5.92 -27.85 56.53
C ASP A 192 -6.63 -26.68 57.26
N ASP A 193 -7.80 -26.81 57.91
CA ASP A 193 -8.16 -27.85 58.86
C ASP A 193 -9.65 -27.73 59.30
N THR A 194 -10.21 -28.82 59.80
CA THR A 194 -11.34 -28.91 60.76
C THR A 194 -12.75 -28.38 60.41
N GLY A 195 -13.73 -29.30 60.44
CA GLY A 195 -14.86 -29.13 61.36
C GLY A 195 -16.29 -29.04 60.79
N VAL A 196 -17.09 -30.03 61.18
CA VAL A 196 -18.50 -29.89 61.64
C VAL A 196 -19.65 -30.23 60.65
N VAL A 197 -20.10 -31.49 60.76
CA VAL A 197 -21.48 -31.99 61.04
C VAL A 197 -22.60 -31.98 59.96
N ALA A 198 -23.16 -33.21 59.78
CA ALA A 198 -24.55 -33.63 59.41
C ALA A 198 -25.10 -33.30 58.01
N GLU A 199 -26.00 -34.05 57.35
CA GLU A 199 -26.67 -35.38 57.41
C GLU A 199 -27.57 -35.40 56.12
N PRO A 200 -28.03 -36.54 55.54
CA PRO A 200 -28.51 -36.60 54.15
C PRO A 200 -30.04 -36.57 54.01
N ASP A 201 -30.56 -36.04 52.88
CA ASP A 201 -31.91 -36.35 52.39
C ASP A 201 -31.99 -36.07 50.86
N LYS A 202 -32.02 -37.09 50.00
CA LYS A 202 -33.20 -37.76 49.37
C LYS A 202 -34.02 -36.92 48.38
N LYS A 203 -34.28 -37.60 47.25
CA LYS A 203 -35.45 -37.54 46.33
C LYS A 203 -35.53 -36.31 45.41
N ALA A 204 -35.40 -36.50 44.09
CA ALA A 204 -36.38 -37.06 43.15
C ALA A 204 -37.49 -36.06 42.78
N ALA A 205 -37.41 -35.53 41.55
CA ALA A 205 -38.49 -35.29 40.58
C ALA A 205 -37.95 -34.36 39.47
#